data_AF-A0A9P6NYC7-F1
#
_entry.id   AF-A0A9P6NYC7-F1
#
_cell.length_a   1.000
_cell.length_b   1.000
_cell.length_c   1.000
_cell.angle_alpha   90.00
_cell.angle_beta   90.00
_cell.angle_gamma   90.00
#
_symmetry.space_group_name_H-M   'P 1'
#
loop_
_entity.id
_entity.type
_entity.pdbx_description
1 polymer ?
#
loop_
_entity_poly.entity_id
_entity_poly.type
_entity_poly.pdbx_seq_one_letter_code
_entity_poly.pdbx_strand_id
1 'polypeptide(L)'
;ILHELENKKPVRRVLISGFDEVSVLNGLRDERDNSEFQGMKNAALARSRADWLCGMNFSRAVTLQAQSSGYAGTVSIGRVQTPLLGLIVQRDLEIENFKPVDYFSLVARLKVEKGEFTARWRPHAGQADLDDEGRLLDRRIAEQLNAAVKGKTGKVIDYSDEEKPEGPWLPFSIDKLQVLASRKYGYKSDEVLEALQSLYEKHSLTTYPRSDC
;
A
#
# COMPACT_ATOMS: atom_id res chain seq x y z
N ILE A 1 22.94 -5.18 24.71
CA ILE A 1 24.23 -4.56 25.09
C ILE A 1 24.22 -4.13 26.55
N LEU A 2 23.61 -3.01 26.96
CA LEU A 2 23.66 -2.57 28.37
C LEU A 2 23.13 -3.60 29.37
N HIS A 3 22.07 -4.32 29.01
CA HIS A 3 21.54 -5.44 29.79
C HIS A 3 22.53 -6.62 29.85
N GLU A 4 23.08 -7.02 28.71
CA GLU A 4 24.06 -8.12 28.60
C GLU A 4 25.37 -7.84 29.34
N LEU A 5 25.75 -6.57 29.47
CA LEU A 5 26.93 -6.12 30.21
C LEU A 5 26.62 -5.77 31.67
N GLU A 6 25.41 -6.05 32.15
CA GLU A 6 24.96 -5.78 33.51
C GLU A 6 25.22 -4.34 33.99
N ASN A 7 25.02 -3.35 33.11
CA ASN A 7 25.31 -1.96 33.44
C ASN A 7 24.43 -1.45 34.59
N LYS A 8 25.08 -0.95 35.66
CA LYS A 8 24.42 -0.33 36.83
C LYS A 8 24.48 1.20 36.83
N LYS A 9 25.18 1.81 35.87
CA LYS A 9 25.31 3.28 35.78
C LYS A 9 24.02 3.91 35.25
N PRO A 10 23.69 5.16 35.64
CA PRO A 10 22.60 5.91 35.04
C PRO A 10 22.73 5.97 33.52
N VAL A 11 21.60 5.85 32.81
CA VAL A 11 21.55 5.85 31.34
C VAL A 11 20.63 6.97 30.88
N ARG A 12 21.16 7.86 30.03
CA ARG A 12 20.39 8.89 29.34
C ARG A 12 20.15 8.49 27.89
N ARG A 13 19.01 8.91 27.35
CA ARG A 13 18.63 8.68 25.94
C ARG A 13 18.68 10.01 25.21
N VAL A 14 19.40 10.01 24.10
CA VAL A 14 19.45 11.12 23.14
C VAL A 14 18.82 10.64 21.84
N LEU A 15 17.89 11.43 21.30
CA LEU A 15 17.21 11.15 20.03
C LEU A 15 17.75 12.11 18.98
N ILE A 16 18.28 11.57 17.88
CA ILE A 16 18.90 12.34 16.81
C ILE A 16 18.14 12.04 15.52
N SER A 17 17.52 13.06 14.93
CA SER A 17 16.75 12.98 13.68
C SER A 17 17.57 13.35 12.43
N GLY A 18 18.71 14.04 12.62
CA GLY A 18 19.61 14.53 11.58
C GLY A 18 21.08 14.50 12.02
N PHE A 19 22.00 14.36 11.07
CA PHE A 19 23.44 14.35 11.34
C PHE A 19 24.12 15.72 11.21
N ASP A 20 23.36 16.77 10.90
CA ASP A 20 23.86 18.13 10.93
C ASP A 20 24.12 18.61 12.37
N GLU A 21 25.02 19.58 12.52
CA GLU A 21 25.45 20.09 13.82
C GLU A 21 24.28 20.59 14.67
N VAL A 22 23.29 21.23 14.06
CA VAL A 22 22.13 21.78 14.76
C VAL A 22 21.26 20.67 15.33
N SER A 23 20.93 19.65 14.53
CA SER A 23 20.16 18.48 14.97
C SER A 23 20.84 17.72 16.11
N VAL A 24 22.16 17.51 16.03
CA VAL A 24 22.93 16.82 17.07
C VAL A 24 22.96 17.64 18.36
N LEU A 25 23.26 18.94 18.29
CA LEU A 25 23.30 19.81 19.45
C LEU A 25 21.93 19.90 20.13
N ASN A 26 20.85 19.97 19.36
CA ASN A 26 19.49 19.96 19.90
C ASN A 26 19.17 18.63 20.59
N GLY A 27 19.51 17.49 19.99
CA GLY A 27 19.32 16.18 20.61
C GLY A 27 20.10 16.03 21.92
N LEU A 28 21.34 16.52 21.99
CA LEU A 28 22.15 16.50 23.21
C LEU A 28 21.59 17.40 24.32
N ARG A 29 20.99 18.54 23.95
CA ARG A 29 20.35 19.46 24.91
C ARG A 29 19.04 18.90 25.47
N ASP A 30 18.35 18.06 24.71
CA ASP A 30 17.09 17.40 25.09
C ASP A 30 17.32 15.93 25.52
N GLU A 31 18.34 15.70 26.36
CA GLU A 31 18.56 14.37 26.92
C GLU A 31 17.44 13.96 27.89
N ARG A 32 16.98 12.71 27.77
CA ARG A 32 15.87 12.18 28.58
C ARG A 32 16.29 10.96 29.37
N ASP A 33 15.55 10.65 30.43
CA ASP A 33 15.83 9.45 31.19
C ASP A 33 15.50 8.21 30.35
N ASN A 34 16.42 7.25 30.27
CA ASN A 34 16.21 6.07 29.44
C ASN A 34 15.06 5.17 29.97
N SER A 35 14.65 5.33 31.24
CA SER A 35 13.49 4.63 31.80
C SER A 35 12.18 4.97 31.08
N GLU A 36 12.05 6.19 30.54
CA GLU A 36 10.88 6.63 29.76
C GLU A 36 10.69 5.78 28.49
N PHE A 37 11.76 5.16 27.99
CA PHE A 37 11.77 4.34 26.77
C PHE A 37 11.68 2.83 27.05
N GLN A 38 11.43 2.42 28.29
CA GLN A 38 11.27 1.00 28.63
C GLN A 38 10.16 0.31 27.83
N GLY A 39 9.05 1.01 27.56
CA GLY A 39 7.97 0.51 26.71
C GLY A 39 8.46 0.15 25.31
N MET A 40 9.26 1.03 24.67
CA MET A 40 9.84 0.79 23.34
C MET A 40 10.81 -0.40 23.35
N LYS A 41 11.66 -0.50 24.39
CA LYS A 41 12.55 -1.64 24.57
C LYS A 41 11.76 -2.95 24.67
N ASN A 42 10.74 -2.98 25.53
CA ASN A 42 9.95 -4.19 25.77
C ASN A 42 9.17 -4.60 24.51
N ALA A 43 8.62 -3.64 23.77
CA ALA A 43 7.97 -3.89 22.48
C ALA A 43 8.93 -4.51 21.46
N ALA A 44 10.14 -3.94 21.31
CA ALA A 44 11.16 -4.47 20.40
C ALA A 44 11.61 -5.88 20.80
N LEU A 45 11.79 -6.13 22.10
CA LEU A 45 12.18 -7.44 22.62
C LEU A 45 11.07 -8.48 22.42
N ALA A 46 9.82 -8.13 22.73
CA ALA A 46 8.67 -9.00 22.52
C ALA A 46 8.53 -9.37 21.04
N ARG A 47 8.64 -8.40 20.13
CA ARG A 47 8.61 -8.64 18.69
C ARG A 47 9.75 -9.57 18.25
N SER A 48 10.97 -9.31 18.68
CA SER A 48 12.14 -10.16 18.35
C SER A 48 11.93 -11.61 18.80
N ARG A 49 11.44 -11.82 20.02
CA ARG A 49 11.15 -13.16 20.56
C ARG A 49 10.00 -13.84 19.82
N ALA A 50 8.92 -13.13 19.53
CA ALA A 50 7.77 -13.67 18.80
C ALA A 50 8.16 -14.07 17.36
N ASP A 51 8.89 -13.21 16.65
CA ASP A 51 9.35 -13.49 15.30
C ASP A 51 10.32 -14.70 15.28
N TRP A 52 11.21 -14.82 16.28
CA TRP A 52 12.08 -15.99 16.43
C TRP A 52 11.28 -17.27 16.73
N LEU A 53 10.34 -17.23 17.68
CA LEU A 53 9.53 -18.39 18.05
C LEU A 53 8.69 -18.88 16.87
N CYS A 54 7.98 -17.99 16.17
CA CYS A 54 7.20 -18.36 15.00
C CYS A 54 8.11 -18.85 13.86
N GLY A 55 9.16 -18.09 13.55
CA GLY A 55 10.05 -18.38 12.42
C GLY A 55 10.79 -19.70 12.59
N MET A 56 11.42 -19.91 13.75
CA MET A 56 12.23 -21.10 14.01
C MET A 56 11.37 -22.36 14.09
N ASN A 57 10.23 -22.34 14.80
CA ASN A 57 9.42 -23.53 14.98
C ASN A 57 8.67 -23.92 13.71
N PHE A 58 7.97 -22.96 13.06
CA PHE A 58 7.18 -23.30 11.88
C PHE A 58 8.03 -23.61 10.66
N SER A 59 9.15 -22.90 10.44
CA SER A 59 10.04 -23.23 9.31
C SER A 59 10.56 -24.66 9.44
N ARG A 60 10.96 -25.09 10.65
CA ARG A 60 11.42 -26.47 10.87
C ARG A 60 10.31 -27.49 10.66
N ALA A 61 9.12 -27.25 11.23
CA ALA A 61 7.98 -28.16 11.08
C ALA A 61 7.59 -28.35 9.61
N VAL A 62 7.41 -27.25 8.86
CA VAL A 62 6.99 -27.30 7.46
C VAL A 62 8.11 -27.83 6.56
N THR A 63 9.37 -27.49 6.83
CA THR A 63 10.51 -28.06 6.08
C THR A 63 10.58 -29.58 6.22
N LEU A 64 10.48 -30.11 7.44
CA LEU A 64 10.51 -31.56 7.66
C LEU A 64 9.34 -32.27 6.98
N GLN A 65 8.15 -31.66 7.02
CA GLN A 65 6.99 -32.18 6.30
C GLN A 65 7.21 -32.17 4.78
N ALA A 66 7.71 -31.08 4.21
CA ALA A 66 8.01 -30.99 2.78
C ALA A 66 9.07 -32.01 2.35
N GLN A 67 10.12 -32.18 3.16
CA GLN A 67 11.17 -33.18 2.94
C GLN A 67 10.64 -34.61 2.98
N SER A 68 9.69 -34.91 3.87
CA SER A 68 9.01 -36.22 3.88
C SER A 68 8.22 -36.51 2.60
N SER A 69 7.82 -35.46 1.87
CA SER A 69 7.13 -35.55 0.57
C SER A 69 8.09 -35.43 -0.63
N GLY A 70 9.41 -35.48 -0.41
CA GLY A 70 10.43 -35.47 -1.48
C GLY A 70 10.99 -34.09 -1.86
N TYR A 71 10.65 -33.02 -1.14
CA TYR A 71 11.24 -31.70 -1.37
C TYR A 71 12.64 -31.59 -0.75
N ALA A 72 13.67 -31.29 -1.53
CA ALA A 72 15.06 -31.25 -1.05
C ALA A 72 15.49 -29.92 -0.38
N GLY A 73 14.62 -28.90 -0.37
CA GLY A 73 14.94 -27.57 0.15
C GLY A 73 14.47 -27.29 1.56
N THR A 74 14.50 -26.01 1.94
CA THR A 74 13.93 -25.48 3.18
C THR A 74 12.73 -24.60 2.87
N VAL A 75 11.68 -24.69 3.68
CA VAL A 75 10.50 -23.82 3.59
C VAL A 75 10.53 -22.86 4.76
N SER A 76 10.78 -21.58 4.48
CA SER A 76 10.78 -20.53 5.49
C SER A 76 9.35 -20.07 5.78
N ILE A 77 8.98 -20.10 7.06
CA ILE A 77 7.73 -19.56 7.56
C ILE A 77 8.06 -18.38 8.47
N GLY A 78 7.31 -17.30 8.37
CA GLY A 78 7.48 -16.16 9.26
C GLY A 78 6.29 -15.23 9.22
N ARG A 79 6.10 -14.51 10.33
CA ARG A 79 4.95 -13.61 10.52
C ARG A 79 4.82 -12.50 9.46
N VAL A 80 5.92 -12.15 8.78
CA VAL A 80 5.93 -11.11 7.72
C VAL A 80 5.97 -11.73 6.33
N GLN A 81 6.95 -12.61 6.06
CA GLN A 81 7.14 -13.20 4.72
C GLN A 81 5.95 -14.08 4.28
N THR A 82 5.34 -14.83 5.21
CA THR A 82 4.29 -15.79 4.85
C THR A 82 2.97 -15.10 4.50
N PRO A 83 2.48 -14.08 5.26
CA PRO A 83 1.33 -13.30 4.82
C PRO A 83 1.59 -12.55 3.51
N LEU A 84 2.81 -12.04 3.28
CA LEU A 84 3.16 -11.38 2.02
C LEU A 84 3.03 -12.35 0.83
N LEU A 85 3.57 -13.56 0.96
CA LEU A 85 3.38 -14.61 -0.04
C LEU A 85 1.90 -14.97 -0.20
N GLY A 86 1.16 -15.01 0.91
CA GLY A 86 -0.29 -15.25 0.91
C GLY A 86 -1.07 -14.22 0.09
N LEU A 87 -0.71 -12.93 0.15
CA LEU A 87 -1.34 -11.89 -0.68
C LEU A 87 -1.11 -12.12 -2.18
N ILE A 88 0.10 -12.55 -2.56
CA ILE A 88 0.43 -12.86 -3.95
C ILE A 88 -0.37 -14.09 -4.40
N VAL A 89 -0.30 -15.18 -3.64
CA VAL A 89 -1.01 -16.43 -3.96
C VAL A 89 -2.51 -16.20 -4.04
N GLN A 90 -3.11 -15.44 -3.11
CA GLN A 90 -4.52 -15.11 -3.16
C GLN A 90 -4.86 -14.32 -4.42
N ARG A 91 -4.05 -13.33 -4.79
CA ARG A 91 -4.26 -12.54 -6.00
C ARG A 91 -4.14 -13.39 -7.27
N ASP A 92 -3.18 -14.31 -7.31
CA ASP A 92 -3.01 -15.24 -8.42
C ASP A 92 -4.21 -16.19 -8.53
N LEU A 93 -4.69 -16.73 -7.40
CA LEU A 93 -5.90 -17.55 -7.37
C LEU A 93 -7.15 -16.76 -7.79
N GLU A 94 -7.28 -15.49 -7.41
CA GLU A 94 -8.36 -14.62 -7.88
C GLU A 94 -8.31 -14.45 -9.40
N ILE A 95 -7.12 -14.32 -9.99
CA ILE A 95 -6.91 -14.21 -11.44
C ILE A 95 -7.19 -15.53 -12.14
N GLU A 96 -6.68 -16.65 -11.63
CA GLU A 96 -6.90 -17.99 -12.19
C GLU A 96 -8.38 -18.39 -12.18
N ASN A 97 -9.09 -18.04 -11.10
CA ASN A 97 -10.51 -18.33 -10.96
C ASN A 97 -11.41 -17.24 -11.56
N PHE A 98 -10.85 -16.16 -12.08
CA PHE A 98 -11.62 -15.10 -12.72
C PHE A 98 -12.25 -15.63 -14.01
N LYS A 99 -13.58 -15.63 -14.06
CA LYS A 99 -14.34 -15.96 -15.26
C LYS A 99 -14.76 -14.65 -15.93
N PRO A 100 -14.15 -14.25 -17.06
CA PRO A 100 -14.56 -13.05 -17.76
C PRO A 100 -16.02 -13.18 -18.20
N VAL A 101 -16.81 -12.17 -17.92
CA VAL A 101 -18.20 -12.05 -18.35
C VAL A 101 -18.32 -10.80 -19.20
N ASP A 102 -18.91 -10.95 -20.39
CA ASP A 102 -19.20 -9.82 -21.24
C ASP A 102 -20.30 -8.97 -20.59
N TYR A 103 -20.08 -7.65 -20.58
CA TYR A 103 -21.09 -6.69 -20.16
C TYR A 103 -21.16 -5.54 -21.16
N PHE A 104 -22.30 -4.88 -21.19
CA PHE A 104 -22.62 -3.84 -22.16
C PHE A 104 -22.91 -2.54 -21.43
N SER A 105 -22.28 -1.46 -21.90
CA SER A 105 -22.55 -0.10 -21.43
C SER A 105 -22.88 0.76 -22.65
N LEU A 106 -23.94 1.54 -22.56
CA LEU A 106 -24.26 2.51 -23.60
C LEU A 106 -23.49 3.81 -23.36
N VAL A 107 -22.87 4.31 -24.43
CA VAL A 107 -22.20 5.61 -24.44
C VAL A 107 -22.88 6.45 -25.52
N ALA A 108 -23.59 7.49 -25.11
CA ALA A 108 -24.25 8.43 -25.99
C ALA A 108 -23.32 9.60 -26.32
N ARG A 109 -23.19 9.94 -27.60
CA ARG A 109 -22.59 11.20 -28.04
C ARG A 109 -23.70 12.22 -28.20
N LEU A 110 -23.69 13.26 -27.37
CA LEU A 110 -24.72 14.28 -27.31
C LEU A 110 -24.18 15.58 -27.92
N LYS A 111 -24.93 16.14 -28.86
CA LYS A 111 -24.64 17.47 -29.42
C LYS A 111 -25.44 18.52 -28.66
N VAL A 112 -24.76 19.60 -28.30
CA VAL A 112 -25.34 20.79 -27.68
C VAL A 112 -24.99 22.02 -28.52
N GLU A 113 -25.61 23.17 -28.24
CA GLU A 113 -25.36 24.41 -29.00
C GLU A 113 -23.87 24.78 -29.08
N LYS A 114 -23.10 24.47 -28.03
CA LYS A 114 -21.66 24.75 -27.92
C LYS A 114 -20.80 23.50 -27.84
N GLY A 115 -21.02 22.55 -28.75
CA GLY A 115 -20.12 21.40 -28.96
C GLY A 115 -20.75 20.04 -28.76
N GLU A 116 -19.93 19.06 -28.44
CA GLU A 116 -20.35 17.68 -28.19
C GLU A 116 -19.68 17.11 -26.94
N PHE A 117 -20.38 16.22 -26.25
CA PHE A 117 -19.83 15.48 -25.12
C PHE A 117 -20.36 14.05 -25.10
N THR A 118 -19.73 13.21 -24.28
CA THR A 118 -20.17 11.82 -24.10
C THR A 118 -20.84 11.63 -22.75
N ALA A 119 -21.95 10.88 -22.73
CA ALA A 119 -22.64 10.48 -21.52
C ALA A 119 -22.72 8.96 -21.47
N ARG A 120 -22.45 8.39 -20.30
CA ARG A 120 -22.64 6.95 -20.06
C ARG A 120 -24.04 6.72 -19.50
N TRP A 121 -24.73 5.71 -20.04
CA TRP A 121 -26.01 5.29 -19.48
C TRP A 121 -25.81 4.77 -18.06
N ARG A 122 -26.73 5.17 -17.17
CA ARG A 122 -26.81 4.68 -15.80
C ARG A 122 -28.12 3.89 -15.65
N PRO A 123 -28.07 2.64 -15.16
CA PRO A 123 -29.27 1.89 -14.86
C PRO A 123 -30.16 2.62 -13.83
N HIS A 124 -31.47 2.49 -13.98
CA HIS A 124 -32.42 2.96 -12.97
C HIS A 124 -32.58 1.91 -11.86
N ALA A 125 -33.09 2.33 -10.69
CA ALA A 125 -33.33 1.41 -9.59
C ALA A 125 -34.35 0.32 -9.99
N GLY A 126 -33.96 -0.96 -9.87
CA GLY A 126 -34.81 -2.09 -10.26
C GLY A 126 -34.64 -2.57 -11.70
N GLN A 127 -33.66 -2.04 -12.45
CA GLN A 127 -33.30 -2.57 -13.77
C GLN A 127 -32.90 -4.06 -13.66
N ALA A 128 -33.60 -4.92 -14.39
CA ALA A 128 -33.29 -6.34 -14.49
C ALA A 128 -32.01 -6.57 -15.32
N ASP A 129 -31.43 -7.76 -15.18
CA ASP A 129 -30.28 -8.26 -15.95
C ASP A 129 -28.96 -7.51 -15.73
N LEU A 130 -28.82 -6.95 -14.53
CA LEU A 130 -27.57 -6.41 -14.00
C LEU A 130 -26.84 -7.46 -13.17
N ASP A 131 -25.51 -7.42 -13.19
CA ASP A 131 -24.67 -8.11 -12.21
C ASP A 131 -24.63 -7.35 -10.85
N ASP A 132 -23.93 -7.91 -9.88
CA ASP A 132 -23.76 -7.33 -8.54
C ASP A 132 -23.06 -5.95 -8.55
N GLU A 133 -22.36 -5.60 -9.64
CA GLU A 133 -21.72 -4.31 -9.85
C GLU A 133 -22.56 -3.34 -10.70
N GLY A 134 -23.80 -3.70 -11.04
CA GLY A 134 -24.71 -2.87 -11.83
C GLY A 134 -24.38 -2.82 -13.33
N ARG A 135 -23.69 -3.83 -13.86
CA ARG A 135 -23.32 -3.95 -15.28
C ARG A 135 -24.33 -4.81 -16.02
N LEU A 136 -24.76 -4.35 -17.20
CA LEU A 136 -25.78 -5.05 -17.99
C LEU A 136 -25.17 -6.22 -18.76
N LEU A 137 -25.68 -7.44 -18.54
CA LEU A 137 -25.12 -8.65 -19.14
C LEU A 137 -25.78 -9.03 -20.48
N ASP A 138 -27.06 -8.71 -20.67
CA ASP A 138 -27.77 -9.05 -21.91
C ASP A 138 -27.57 -7.99 -23.00
N ARG A 139 -26.91 -8.38 -24.08
CA ARG A 139 -26.72 -7.58 -25.29
C ARG A 139 -28.04 -7.12 -25.91
N ARG A 140 -29.09 -7.94 -25.88
CA ARG A 140 -30.39 -7.64 -26.51
C ARG A 140 -31.03 -6.43 -25.84
N ILE A 141 -30.94 -6.35 -24.53
CA ILE A 141 -31.43 -5.21 -23.74
C ILE A 141 -30.61 -3.97 -24.08
N ALA A 142 -29.29 -4.10 -24.21
CA ALA A 142 -28.43 -2.98 -24.61
C ALA A 142 -28.80 -2.44 -26.01
N GLU A 143 -29.09 -3.32 -26.97
CA GLU A 143 -29.50 -2.97 -28.32
C GLU A 143 -30.90 -2.32 -28.35
N GLN A 144 -31.84 -2.83 -27.55
CA GLN A 144 -33.17 -2.24 -27.38
C GLN A 144 -33.09 -0.83 -26.77
N LEU A 145 -32.29 -0.66 -25.71
CA LEU A 145 -32.05 0.64 -25.10
C LEU A 145 -31.45 1.61 -26.12
N ASN A 146 -30.45 1.15 -26.89
CA ASN A 146 -29.82 1.97 -27.92
C ASN A 146 -30.83 2.40 -28.98
N ALA A 147 -31.63 1.47 -29.51
CA ALA A 147 -32.69 1.79 -30.46
C ALA A 147 -33.73 2.76 -29.87
N ALA A 148 -34.06 2.62 -28.59
CA ALA A 148 -35.02 3.48 -27.91
C ALA A 148 -34.52 4.91 -27.67
N VAL A 149 -33.20 5.13 -27.54
CA VAL A 149 -32.63 6.47 -27.30
C VAL A 149 -32.01 7.11 -28.55
N LYS A 150 -31.72 6.33 -29.59
CA LYS A 150 -31.05 6.82 -30.80
C LYS A 150 -31.87 7.90 -31.49
N GLY A 151 -31.22 9.04 -31.74
CA GLY A 151 -31.85 10.20 -32.41
C GLY A 151 -32.84 10.97 -31.53
N LYS A 152 -32.99 10.62 -30.24
CA LYS A 152 -33.81 11.38 -29.31
C LYS A 152 -33.01 12.50 -28.65
N THR A 153 -33.73 13.54 -28.23
CA THR A 153 -33.19 14.67 -27.48
C THR A 153 -33.17 14.34 -26.00
N GLY A 154 -32.02 14.55 -25.34
CA GLY A 154 -31.91 14.44 -23.89
C GLY A 154 -32.29 15.76 -23.20
N LYS A 155 -32.82 15.68 -21.97
CA LYS A 155 -33.01 16.84 -21.10
C LYS A 155 -32.05 16.72 -19.91
N VAL A 156 -31.36 17.81 -19.58
CA VAL A 156 -30.57 17.90 -18.35
C VAL A 156 -31.52 17.90 -17.17
N ILE A 157 -31.42 16.87 -16.32
CA ILE A 157 -32.23 16.71 -15.10
C ILE A 157 -31.56 17.32 -13.87
N ASP A 158 -30.23 17.33 -13.87
CA ASP A 158 -29.41 17.83 -12.77
C ASP A 158 -28.06 18.30 -13.35
N TYR A 159 -27.53 19.37 -12.78
CA TYR A 159 -26.22 19.93 -13.11
C TYR A 159 -25.60 20.50 -11.84
N SER A 160 -24.44 19.99 -11.47
CA SER A 160 -23.62 20.51 -10.38
C SER A 160 -22.24 20.83 -10.92
N ASP A 161 -21.76 22.02 -10.57
CA ASP A 161 -20.39 22.47 -10.80
C ASP A 161 -19.80 22.82 -9.44
N GLU A 162 -18.85 22.00 -9.01
CA GLU A 162 -18.23 22.11 -7.70
C GLU A 162 -16.72 22.30 -7.89
N GLU A 163 -16.21 23.43 -7.41
CA GLU A 163 -14.79 23.63 -7.29
C GLU A 163 -14.26 22.72 -6.16
N LYS A 164 -13.45 21.73 -6.53
CA LYS A 164 -12.79 20.83 -5.59
C LYS A 164 -11.36 21.29 -5.39
N PRO A 165 -11.05 22.06 -4.32
CA PRO A 165 -9.69 22.47 -4.07
C PRO A 165 -8.85 21.24 -3.71
N GLU A 166 -7.79 20.99 -4.48
CA GLU A 166 -6.77 20.02 -4.11
C GLU A 166 -5.72 20.69 -3.23
N GLY A 167 -5.54 20.15 -2.02
CA GLY A 167 -4.51 20.61 -1.09
C GLY A 167 -3.10 20.25 -1.56
N PRO A 168 -2.06 20.88 -0.98
CA PRO A 168 -0.68 20.52 -1.28
C PRO A 168 -0.40 19.06 -0.89
N TRP A 169 0.48 18.41 -1.65
CA TRP A 169 0.96 17.08 -1.31
C TRP A 169 1.66 17.11 0.05
N LEU A 170 1.40 16.10 0.87
CA LEU A 170 2.17 15.88 2.08
C LEU A 170 3.63 15.53 1.74
N PRO A 171 4.58 15.80 2.66
CA PRO A 171 5.93 15.25 2.56
C PRO A 171 5.93 13.74 2.35
N PHE A 172 7.01 13.24 1.77
CA PHE A 172 7.15 11.81 1.48
C PHE A 172 7.44 11.01 2.75
N SER A 173 6.65 9.96 2.96
CA SER A 173 7.07 8.79 3.73
C SER A 173 7.89 7.85 2.84
N ILE A 174 8.69 6.96 3.45
CA ILE A 174 9.52 6.01 2.70
C ILE A 174 8.69 5.16 1.74
N ASP A 175 7.52 4.67 2.18
CA ASP A 175 6.65 3.81 1.38
C ASP A 175 6.16 4.53 0.12
N LYS A 176 5.71 5.80 0.27
CA LYS A 176 5.24 6.61 -0.86
C LYS A 176 6.36 6.89 -1.85
N LEU A 177 7.56 7.18 -1.35
CA LEU A 177 8.72 7.45 -2.18
C LEU A 177 9.16 6.20 -2.94
N GLN A 178 9.19 5.03 -2.29
CA GLN A 178 9.50 3.76 -2.93
C GLN A 178 8.47 3.42 -4.03
N VAL A 179 7.17 3.59 -3.77
CA VAL A 179 6.12 3.37 -4.77
C VAL A 179 6.26 4.34 -5.95
N LEU A 180 6.53 5.62 -5.69
CA LEU A 180 6.71 6.62 -6.74
C LEU A 180 7.96 6.33 -7.58
N ALA A 181 9.08 6.00 -6.94
CA ALA A 181 10.34 5.69 -7.61
C ALA A 181 10.23 4.41 -8.44
N SER A 182 9.55 3.38 -7.93
CA SER A 182 9.27 2.16 -8.68
C SER A 182 8.41 2.45 -9.91
N ARG A 183 7.32 3.21 -9.77
CA ARG A 183 6.44 3.58 -10.89
C ARG A 183 7.12 4.45 -11.95
N LYS A 184 7.95 5.40 -11.53
CA LYS A 184 8.54 6.41 -12.43
C LYS A 184 9.87 5.99 -13.03
N TYR A 185 10.68 5.23 -12.28
CA TYR A 185 12.07 4.91 -12.63
C TYR A 185 12.38 3.41 -12.61
N GLY A 186 11.46 2.55 -12.18
CA GLY A 186 11.67 1.11 -12.10
C GLY A 186 12.60 0.66 -10.97
N TYR A 187 12.90 1.54 -10.00
CA TYR A 187 13.78 1.21 -8.87
C TYR A 187 13.14 0.21 -7.92
N LYS A 188 13.98 -0.67 -7.37
CA LYS A 188 13.62 -1.58 -6.28
C LYS A 188 13.61 -0.84 -4.95
N SER A 189 12.81 -1.32 -4.00
CA SER A 189 12.73 -0.73 -2.66
C SER A 189 14.08 -0.62 -1.95
N ASP A 190 14.95 -1.64 -2.12
CA ASP A 190 16.30 -1.65 -1.52
C ASP A 190 17.21 -0.59 -2.15
N GLU A 191 17.17 -0.41 -3.47
CA GLU A 191 17.95 0.62 -4.17
C GLU A 191 17.56 2.03 -3.72
N VAL A 192 16.26 2.27 -3.54
CA VAL A 192 15.75 3.54 -3.01
C VAL A 192 16.20 3.75 -1.57
N LEU A 193 16.13 2.73 -0.71
CA LEU A 193 16.56 2.83 0.68
C LEU A 193 18.07 3.07 0.79
N GLU A 194 18.89 2.39 -0.01
CA GLU A 194 20.34 2.60 -0.05
C GLU A 194 20.71 4.02 -0.51
N ALA A 195 20.04 4.52 -1.56
CA ALA A 195 20.24 5.89 -2.03
C ALA A 195 19.87 6.90 -0.94
N LEU A 196 18.73 6.72 -0.27
CA LEU A 196 18.30 7.57 0.85
C LEU A 196 19.25 7.50 2.04
N GLN A 197 19.73 6.31 2.40
CA GLN A 197 20.72 6.14 3.47
C GLN A 197 22.01 6.92 3.14
N SER A 198 22.45 6.88 1.89
CA SER A 198 23.61 7.65 1.43
C SER A 198 23.36 9.17 1.52
N LEU A 199 22.18 9.63 1.11
CA LEU A 199 21.80 11.05 1.21
C LEU A 199 21.70 11.53 2.66
N TYR A 200 21.27 10.66 3.58
CA TYR A 200 21.17 10.94 5.00
C TYR A 200 22.54 10.95 5.70
N GLU A 201 23.33 9.88 5.56
CA GLU A 201 24.57 9.69 6.32
C GLU A 201 25.79 10.36 5.69
N LYS A 202 25.94 10.28 4.36
CA LYS A 202 27.17 10.75 3.69
C LYS A 202 27.07 12.20 3.27
N HIS A 203 25.87 12.64 2.90
CA HIS A 203 25.66 13.95 2.31
C HIS A 203 24.85 14.91 3.21
N SER A 204 24.21 14.40 4.27
CA SER A 204 23.37 15.19 5.18
C SER A 204 22.32 16.06 4.45
N LEU A 205 21.78 15.56 3.32
CA LEU A 205 20.82 16.28 2.47
C LEU A 205 19.37 15.98 2.80
N THR A 206 19.11 14.92 3.57
CA THR A 206 17.76 14.45 3.90
C THR A 206 17.68 14.17 5.41
N THR A 207 16.47 14.04 5.92
CA THR A 207 16.20 13.60 7.30
C THR A 207 16.17 12.08 7.40
N TYR A 208 15.97 11.54 8.61
CA TYR A 208 15.99 10.09 8.88
C TYR A 208 15.12 9.29 7.88
N PRO A 209 15.74 8.44 7.02
CA PRO A 209 15.07 7.90 5.84
C PRO A 209 14.21 6.67 6.11
N ARG A 210 14.15 6.20 7.36
CA ARG A 210 13.36 5.04 7.79
C ARG A 210 12.13 5.44 8.61
N SER A 211 11.71 6.70 8.45
CA SER A 211 10.49 7.23 9.04
C SER A 211 9.26 6.72 8.27
N ASP A 212 8.26 6.26 9.01
CA ASP A 212 6.92 5.92 8.52
C ASP A 212 5.96 7.12 8.50
N CYS A 213 6.36 8.24 9.12
CA CYS A 213 5.65 9.51 9.13
C CYS A 213 5.61 10.22 7.76
#